data_AF-A0A2T1FZK7-F1
#
_entry.id   AF-A0A2T1FZK7-F1
#
_cell.length_a   1.000
_cell.length_b   1.000
_cell.length_c   1.000
_cell.angle_alpha   90.00
_cell.angle_beta   90.00
_cell.angle_gamma   90.00
#
_symmetry.space_group_name_H-M   'P 1'
#
loop_
_entity.id
_entity.type
_entity.pdbx_description
1 polymer ?
#
loop_
_entity_poly.entity_id
_entity_poly.type
_entity_poly.pdbx_seq_one_letter_code
_entity_poly.pdbx_strand_id
1 'polypeptide(L)'
;MQEFQLKVISLDHNNFALELYQCAYKKAGEKKRPAAKRLGRLKGNALVLARQKIYATLKANNYDPKTLSQQRQTPYILSEESGVSLAILFQSLQPLSKTERIANIAEGIMAMSNEEAHYWFGKIANGNRSNALKALRILLGD
;
A
#
# COMPACT_ATOMS: atom_id res chain seq x y z
N MET A 1 4.32 -8.70 15.64
CA MET A 1 3.43 -8.02 14.69
C MET A 1 4.27 -7.46 13.56
N GLN A 2 3.85 -7.66 12.32
CA GLN A 2 4.58 -7.23 11.13
C GLN A 2 4.51 -5.70 11.00
N GLU A 3 5.65 -5.03 10.89
CA GLU A 3 5.69 -3.57 10.71
C GLU A 3 5.74 -3.21 9.22
N PHE A 4 4.99 -2.19 8.83
CA PHE A 4 5.02 -1.60 7.50
C PHE A 4 5.38 -0.12 7.56
N GLN A 5 6.08 0.35 6.52
CA GLN A 5 6.48 1.74 6.38
C GLN A 5 5.94 2.33 5.08
N LEU A 6 5.15 3.39 5.19
CA LEU A 6 4.73 4.20 4.04
C LEU A 6 5.61 5.43 3.94
N LYS A 7 6.33 5.55 2.83
CA LYS A 7 7.30 6.63 2.57
C LYS A 7 6.79 7.55 1.49
N VAL A 8 6.95 8.85 1.70
CA VAL A 8 6.79 9.88 0.68
C VAL A 8 8.11 9.98 -0.07
N ILE A 9 8.05 9.85 -1.39
CA ILE A 9 9.19 10.01 -2.29
C ILE A 9 8.95 11.27 -3.11
N SER A 10 9.72 12.31 -2.85
CA SER A 10 9.69 13.56 -3.63
C SER A 10 9.99 13.28 -5.10
N LEU A 11 9.24 13.93 -5.98
CA LEU A 11 9.44 13.94 -7.43
C LEU A 11 9.59 15.40 -7.90
N ASP A 12 9.91 15.57 -9.17
CA ASP A 12 10.03 16.88 -9.80
C ASP A 12 8.68 17.63 -9.80
N HIS A 13 8.74 18.94 -9.99
CA HIS A 13 7.56 19.81 -10.15
C HIS A 13 6.54 19.73 -8.99
N ASN A 14 7.03 19.75 -7.76
CA ASN A 14 6.21 19.65 -6.54
C ASN A 14 5.32 18.40 -6.44
N ASN A 15 5.66 17.32 -7.16
CA ASN A 15 4.95 16.06 -7.07
C ASN A 15 5.62 15.10 -6.07
N PHE A 16 4.89 14.06 -5.68
CA PHE A 16 5.45 12.96 -4.90
C PHE A 16 4.82 11.63 -5.29
N ALA A 17 5.54 10.55 -5.00
CA ALA A 17 5.03 9.20 -4.99
C ALA A 17 4.95 8.69 -3.55
N LEU A 18 4.17 7.65 -3.35
CA LEU A 18 4.21 6.85 -2.14
C LEU A 18 4.86 5.51 -2.44
N GLU A 19 5.75 5.07 -1.56
CA GLU A 19 6.30 3.73 -1.57
C GLU A 19 5.97 3.02 -0.26
N LEU A 20 5.51 1.79 -0.35
CA LEU A 20 5.19 0.96 0.81
C LEU A 20 6.26 -0.12 0.98
N TYR A 21 6.70 -0.30 2.22
CA TYR A 21 7.73 -1.26 2.60
C TYR A 21 7.24 -2.19 3.69
N GLN A 22 7.56 -3.48 3.56
CA GLN A 22 7.44 -4.47 4.63
C GLN A 22 8.78 -4.56 5.35
N CYS A 23 8.80 -4.26 6.65
CA CYS A 23 10.04 -4.29 7.42
C CYS A 23 10.35 -5.73 7.86
N ALA A 24 11.56 -6.24 7.64
CA ALA A 24 11.91 -7.58 8.09
C ALA A 24 11.76 -7.72 9.61
N TYR A 25 11.42 -8.90 10.11
CA TYR A 25 11.49 -9.15 11.55
C TYR A 25 12.95 -9.06 12.01
N LYS A 26 13.19 -8.44 13.17
CA LYS A 26 14.48 -8.57 13.85
C LYS A 26 14.52 -9.95 14.49
N LYS A 27 15.26 -10.89 13.90
CA LYS A 27 15.46 -12.20 14.53
C LYS A 27 16.31 -12.02 15.78
N ALA A 28 16.00 -12.79 16.84
CA ALA A 28 16.81 -12.79 18.05
C ALA A 28 18.27 -13.16 17.69
N GLY A 29 19.24 -12.36 18.14
CA GLY A 29 20.67 -12.56 17.85
C GLY A 29 21.22 -11.79 16.64
N GLU A 30 20.38 -11.20 15.77
CA GLU A 30 20.88 -10.39 14.66
C GLU A 30 21.24 -8.96 15.11
N LYS A 31 22.49 -8.55 14.85
CA LYS A 31 22.99 -7.19 15.16
C LYS A 31 22.31 -6.09 14.33
N LYS A 32 21.80 -6.43 13.14
CA LYS A 32 21.14 -5.49 12.22
C LYS A 32 19.87 -6.10 11.65
N ARG A 33 18.81 -5.30 11.56
CA ARG A 33 17.55 -5.69 10.92
C ARG A 33 17.80 -5.85 9.41
N PRO A 34 17.31 -6.92 8.76
CA PRO A 34 17.41 -7.05 7.31
C PRO A 34 16.71 -5.88 6.59
N ALA A 35 17.10 -5.61 5.34
CA ALA A 35 16.54 -4.51 4.57
C ALA A 35 15.02 -4.69 4.36
N ALA A 36 14.28 -3.58 4.48
CA ALA A 36 12.83 -3.59 4.24
C ALA A 36 12.53 -3.85 2.76
N LYS A 37 11.55 -4.74 2.49
CA LYS A 37 11.15 -5.11 1.13
C LYS A 37 10.13 -4.09 0.61
N ARG A 38 10.42 -3.43 -0.51
CA ARG A 38 9.43 -2.57 -1.19
C ARG A 38 8.32 -3.44 -1.79
N LEU A 39 7.08 -3.17 -1.41
CA LEU A 39 5.90 -3.90 -1.87
C LEU A 39 5.23 -3.25 -3.08
N GLY A 40 5.29 -1.92 -3.16
CA GLY A 40 4.66 -1.20 -4.24
C GLY A 40 4.97 0.30 -4.21
N ARG A 41 4.61 0.96 -5.31
CA ARG A 41 4.72 2.40 -5.49
C ARG A 41 3.47 2.94 -6.16
N LEU A 42 2.93 4.03 -5.64
CA LEU A 42 1.77 4.73 -6.21
C LEU A 42 2.15 6.18 -6.53
N LYS A 43 1.78 6.66 -7.72
CA LYS A 43 2.07 8.03 -8.19
C LYS A 43 1.02 8.50 -9.19
N GLY A 44 1.01 9.79 -9.51
CA GLY A 44 0.14 10.35 -10.56
C GLY A 44 -1.35 10.13 -10.28
N ASN A 45 -2.13 9.87 -11.33
CA ASN A 45 -3.59 9.74 -11.23
C ASN A 45 -4.04 8.67 -10.24
N ALA A 46 -3.37 7.51 -10.21
CA ALA A 46 -3.72 6.43 -9.28
C ALA A 46 -3.54 6.85 -7.80
N LEU A 47 -2.53 7.69 -7.50
CA LEU A 47 -2.36 8.27 -6.16
C LEU A 47 -3.45 9.28 -5.84
N VAL A 48 -3.84 10.12 -6.80
CA VAL A 48 -4.92 11.10 -6.62
C VAL A 48 -6.23 10.39 -6.28
N LEU A 49 -6.57 9.33 -7.01
CA LEU A 49 -7.82 8.59 -6.82
C LEU A 49 -7.81 7.76 -5.52
N ALA A 50 -6.67 7.19 -5.13
CA ALA A 50 -6.55 6.45 -3.88
C ALA A 50 -6.39 7.35 -2.63
N ARG A 51 -6.26 8.68 -2.80
CA ARG A 51 -5.84 9.60 -1.74
C ARG A 51 -6.73 9.56 -0.51
N GLN A 52 -8.05 9.53 -0.71
CA GLN A 52 -9.02 9.49 0.40
C GLN A 52 -8.91 8.19 1.21
N LYS A 53 -8.69 7.06 0.53
CA LYS A 53 -8.48 5.77 1.21
C LYS A 53 -7.17 5.77 2.00
N ILE A 54 -6.09 6.32 1.43
CA ILE A 54 -4.81 6.50 2.13
C ILE A 54 -4.97 7.43 3.35
N TYR A 55 -5.74 8.50 3.24
CA TYR A 55 -6.04 9.40 4.35
C TYR A 55 -6.76 8.69 5.49
N ALA A 56 -7.76 7.85 5.16
CA ALA A 56 -8.44 7.04 6.15
C ALA A 56 -7.47 6.07 6.86
N THR A 57 -6.58 5.43 6.12
CA THR A 57 -5.52 4.58 6.69
C THR A 57 -4.59 5.36 7.62
N LEU A 58 -4.17 6.57 7.24
CA LEU A 58 -3.32 7.41 8.10
C LEU A 58 -4.03 7.76 9.41
N LYS A 59 -5.32 8.14 9.36
CA LYS A 59 -6.11 8.41 10.56
C LYS A 59 -6.22 7.19 11.46
N ALA A 60 -6.48 6.00 10.89
CA ALA A 60 -6.54 4.75 11.64
C ALA A 60 -5.22 4.39 12.34
N ASN A 61 -4.09 4.92 11.84
CA ASN A 61 -2.77 4.79 12.44
C ASN A 61 -2.35 6.03 13.26
N ASN A 62 -3.32 6.85 13.69
CA ASN A 62 -3.12 8.04 14.53
C ASN A 62 -2.22 9.13 13.91
N TYR A 63 -2.18 9.20 12.58
CA TYR A 63 -1.52 10.30 11.87
C TYR A 63 -2.52 11.31 11.35
N ASP A 64 -2.14 12.59 11.37
CA ASP A 64 -2.86 13.64 10.64
C ASP A 64 -2.60 13.47 9.12
N PRO A 65 -3.64 13.23 8.29
CA PRO A 65 -3.48 13.10 6.84
C PRO A 65 -2.90 14.33 6.16
N LYS A 66 -3.01 15.53 6.76
CA LYS A 66 -2.40 16.75 6.21
C LYS A 66 -0.87 16.69 6.18
N THR A 67 -0.28 15.79 6.98
CA THR A 67 1.16 15.54 6.93
C THR A 67 1.60 14.77 5.68
N LEU A 68 0.65 14.25 4.88
CA LEU A 68 0.94 13.56 3.62
C LEU A 68 1.27 14.57 2.53
N SER A 69 2.52 15.03 2.57
CA SER A 69 3.04 16.03 1.65
C SER A 69 4.46 15.66 1.19
N GLN A 70 4.89 16.27 0.10
CA GLN A 70 6.22 16.07 -0.46
C GLN A 70 7.35 16.38 0.54
N GLN A 71 7.13 17.31 1.47
CA GLN A 71 8.11 17.72 2.48
C GLN A 71 8.36 16.65 3.55
N ARG A 72 7.49 15.64 3.67
CA ARG A 72 7.63 14.63 4.71
C ARG A 72 8.81 13.71 4.43
N GLN A 73 9.79 13.70 5.33
CA GLN A 73 10.98 12.83 5.26
C GLN A 73 10.85 11.56 6.12
N THR A 74 10.03 11.58 7.17
CA THR A 74 9.87 10.45 8.07
C THR A 74 8.80 9.47 7.55
N PRO A 75 9.04 8.15 7.58
CA PRO A 75 8.01 7.18 7.22
C PRO A 75 6.81 7.25 8.16
N TYR A 76 5.63 6.89 7.66
CA TYR A 76 4.53 6.47 8.53
C TYR A 76 4.73 5.02 8.91
N ILE A 77 4.60 4.72 10.20
CA ILE A 77 4.61 3.35 10.70
C ILE A 77 3.17 2.86 10.74
N LEU A 78 2.88 1.81 9.99
CA LEU A 78 1.52 1.29 9.87
C LEU A 78 1.38 -0.02 10.63
N SER A 79 0.18 -0.24 11.17
CA SER A 79 -0.26 -1.54 11.67
C SER A 79 -0.18 -2.59 10.56
N GLU A 80 -0.17 -3.86 10.97
CA GLU A 80 -0.14 -4.99 10.04
C GLU A 80 -1.34 -4.97 9.08
N GLU A 81 -2.55 -4.81 9.60
CA GLU A 81 -3.80 -4.72 8.84
C GLU A 81 -3.77 -3.59 7.80
N SER A 82 -3.36 -2.39 8.21
CA SER A 82 -3.24 -1.22 7.32
C SER A 82 -2.17 -1.43 6.26
N GLY A 83 -1.03 -2.00 6.66
CA GLY A 83 0.08 -2.30 5.77
C GLY A 83 -0.27 -3.34 4.71
N VAL A 84 -0.97 -4.41 5.10
CA VAL A 84 -1.45 -5.46 4.20
C VAL A 84 -2.44 -4.90 3.17
N SER A 85 -3.44 -4.13 3.64
CA SER A 85 -4.43 -3.51 2.76
C SER A 85 -3.79 -2.56 1.73
N LEU A 86 -2.89 -1.67 2.18
CA LEU A 86 -2.16 -0.79 1.27
C LEU A 86 -1.21 -1.55 0.34
N ALA A 87 -0.64 -2.68 0.76
CA ALA A 87 0.23 -3.48 -0.09
C ALA A 87 -0.53 -4.08 -1.27
N ILE A 88 -1.76 -4.52 -1.05
CA ILE A 88 -2.65 -5.00 -2.11
C ILE A 88 -3.03 -3.83 -3.00
N LEU A 89 -3.49 -2.72 -2.42
CA LEU A 89 -3.88 -1.51 -3.15
C LEU A 89 -2.78 -1.04 -4.12
N PHE A 90 -1.55 -0.88 -3.62
CA PHE A 90 -0.44 -0.34 -4.42
C PHE A 90 -0.09 -1.26 -5.58
N GLN A 91 -0.16 -2.58 -5.39
CA GLN A 91 0.17 -3.54 -6.44
C GLN A 91 -0.97 -3.69 -7.46
N SER A 92 -2.22 -3.54 -7.02
CA SER A 92 -3.40 -3.69 -7.87
C SER A 92 -3.60 -2.50 -8.80
N LEU A 93 -3.30 -1.28 -8.35
CA LEU A 93 -3.54 -0.07 -9.13
C LEU A 93 -2.48 0.26 -10.20
N GLN A 94 -1.27 -0.29 -10.11
CA GLN A 94 -0.14 0.12 -10.96
C GLN A 94 -0.36 0.09 -12.49
N PRO A 95 -1.02 -0.92 -13.10
CA PRO A 95 -1.21 -0.96 -14.55
C PRO A 95 -2.49 -0.25 -15.02
N LEU A 96 -3.26 0.36 -14.11
CA LEU A 96 -4.59 0.89 -14.43
C LEU A 96 -4.53 2.36 -14.84
N SER A 97 -5.31 2.70 -15.86
CA SER A 97 -5.49 4.07 -16.35
C SER A 97 -6.93 4.58 -16.22
N LYS A 98 -7.93 3.67 -16.29
CA LYS A 98 -9.35 4.03 -16.19
C LYS A 98 -9.74 4.43 -14.77
N THR A 99 -10.24 5.66 -14.61
CA THR A 99 -10.59 6.27 -13.32
C THR A 99 -11.60 5.44 -12.52
N GLU A 100 -12.73 5.05 -13.12
CA GLU A 100 -13.79 4.27 -12.46
C GLU A 100 -13.24 2.94 -11.95
N ARG A 101 -12.50 2.23 -12.80
CA ARG A 101 -11.87 0.96 -12.43
C ARG A 101 -10.88 1.09 -11.28
N ILE A 102 -10.12 2.19 -11.22
CA ILE A 102 -9.23 2.48 -10.09
C ILE A 102 -10.04 2.71 -8.81
N ALA A 103 -11.14 3.46 -8.90
CA ALA A 103 -12.00 3.76 -7.76
C ALA A 103 -12.67 2.50 -7.20
N ASN A 104 -13.30 1.68 -8.05
CA ASN A 104 -13.97 0.43 -7.65
C ASN A 104 -13.00 -0.54 -6.98
N ILE A 105 -11.81 -0.74 -7.58
CA ILE A 105 -10.79 -1.62 -7.01
C ILE A 105 -10.26 -1.08 -5.69
N ALA A 106 -10.01 0.24 -5.61
CA ALA A 106 -9.55 0.86 -4.36
C ALA A 106 -10.58 0.76 -3.25
N GLU A 107 -11.86 0.90 -3.56
CA GLU A 107 -12.96 0.71 -2.62
C GLU A 107 -13.07 -0.74 -2.16
N GLY A 108 -13.13 -1.68 -3.09
CA GLY A 108 -13.24 -3.10 -2.79
C GLY A 108 -12.09 -3.61 -1.92
N ILE A 109 -10.85 -3.21 -2.20
CA ILE A 109 -9.68 -3.58 -1.38
C ILE A 109 -9.81 -3.05 0.04
N MET A 110 -10.30 -1.82 0.20
CA MET A 110 -10.39 -1.17 1.52
C MET A 110 -11.62 -1.60 2.32
N ALA A 111 -12.55 -2.31 1.69
CA ALA A 111 -13.73 -2.90 2.32
C ALA A 111 -13.53 -4.37 2.74
N MET A 112 -12.40 -4.99 2.37
CA MET A 112 -12.07 -6.36 2.76
C MET A 112 -12.00 -6.50 4.28
N SER A 113 -12.39 -7.68 4.77
CA SER A 113 -12.05 -8.07 6.14
C SER A 113 -10.53 -8.25 6.28
N ASN A 114 -10.03 -8.20 7.51
CA ASN A 114 -8.62 -8.43 7.77
C ASN A 114 -8.16 -9.80 7.25
N GLU A 115 -8.97 -10.84 7.45
CA GLU A 115 -8.69 -12.21 6.97
C GLU A 115 -8.61 -12.27 5.44
N GLU A 116 -9.56 -11.63 4.74
CA GLU A 116 -9.58 -11.58 3.28
C GLU A 116 -8.35 -10.83 2.73
N ALA A 117 -8.01 -9.69 3.32
CA ALA A 117 -6.82 -8.94 2.95
C ALA A 117 -5.55 -9.79 3.14
N HIS A 118 -5.41 -10.46 4.29
CA HIS A 118 -4.27 -11.36 4.53
C HIS A 118 -4.20 -12.52 3.53
N TYR A 119 -5.33 -13.12 3.16
CA TYR A 119 -5.39 -14.16 2.14
C TYR A 119 -4.86 -13.66 0.78
N TRP A 120 -5.36 -12.52 0.29
CA TRP A 120 -4.91 -11.94 -0.97
C TRP A 120 -3.44 -11.55 -0.94
N PHE A 121 -2.97 -10.96 0.17
CA PHE A 121 -1.57 -10.62 0.35
C PHE A 121 -0.65 -11.84 0.30
N GLY A 122 -1.02 -12.93 0.98
CA GLY A 122 -0.30 -14.20 0.90
C GLY A 122 -0.30 -14.80 -0.51
N LYS A 123 -1.45 -14.76 -1.21
CA LYS A 123 -1.56 -15.21 -2.61
C LYS A 123 -0.67 -14.41 -3.56
N ILE A 124 -0.57 -13.09 -3.36
CA ILE A 124 0.31 -12.22 -4.14
C ILE A 124 1.79 -12.52 -3.84
N ALA A 125 2.14 -12.83 -2.58
CA ALA A 125 3.52 -13.07 -2.16
C ALA A 125 4.08 -14.43 -2.60
N ASN A 126 3.25 -15.48 -2.67
CA ASN A 126 3.69 -16.88 -2.83
C ASN A 126 3.90 -17.33 -4.30
N GLY A 127 4.29 -16.42 -5.19
CA GLY A 127 4.84 -16.77 -6.51
C GLY A 127 3.89 -16.67 -7.72
N ASN A 128 2.57 -16.58 -7.52
CA ASN A 128 1.61 -16.33 -8.63
C ASN A 128 1.04 -14.91 -8.61
N ARG A 129 1.93 -13.93 -8.49
CA ARG A 129 1.60 -12.51 -8.35
C ARG A 129 0.72 -12.00 -9.51
N SER A 130 1.06 -12.34 -10.75
CA SER A 130 0.34 -11.86 -11.93
C SER A 130 -1.10 -12.37 -11.96
N ASN A 131 -1.33 -13.66 -11.71
CA ASN A 131 -2.68 -14.21 -11.75
C ASN A 131 -3.50 -13.77 -10.54
N ALA A 132 -2.88 -13.68 -9.35
CA ALA A 132 -3.55 -13.14 -8.16
C ALA A 132 -4.02 -11.71 -8.38
N LEU A 133 -3.15 -10.83 -8.89
CA LEU A 133 -3.51 -9.45 -9.19
C LEU A 133 -4.53 -9.36 -10.34
N LYS A 134 -4.45 -10.23 -11.35
CA LYS A 134 -5.46 -10.28 -12.42
C LYS A 134 -6.83 -10.69 -11.88
N ALA A 135 -6.89 -11.75 -11.09
CA ALA A 135 -8.13 -12.22 -10.47
C ALA A 135 -8.75 -11.13 -9.58
N LEU A 136 -7.94 -10.47 -8.76
CA LEU A 136 -8.42 -9.39 -7.90
C LEU A 136 -8.99 -8.19 -8.70
N ARG A 137 -8.32 -7.80 -9.80
CA ARG A 137 -8.80 -6.72 -10.68
C ARG A 137 -10.03 -7.08 -11.51
N ILE A 138 -10.34 -8.37 -11.66
CA ILE A 138 -11.59 -8.84 -12.27
C ILE A 138 -12.68 -8.78 -11.20
N LEU A 139 -12.42 -9.37 -10.02
CA LEU A 139 -13.37 -9.43 -8.91
C LEU A 139 -13.88 -8.05 -8.45
N LEU A 140 -13.00 -7.04 -8.41
CA LEU A 140 -13.30 -5.71 -7.87
C LEU A 140 -13.40 -4.60 -8.93
N GLY A 141 -13.21 -4.95 -10.21
CA GLY A 141 -13.01 -3.97 -11.28
C GLY A 141 -14.24 -3.66 -12.11
N ASP A 142 -15.34 -4.36 -11.85
CA ASP A 142 -16.65 -4.14 -12.48
C ASP A 142 -17.40 -2.99 -11.80
#